data_AF-A0A0B7NEG2-F1
#
_entry.id   AF-A0A0B7NEG2-F1
#
_cell.length_a   1.000
_cell.length_b   1.000
_cell.length_c   1.000
_cell.angle_alpha   90.00
_cell.angle_beta   90.00
_cell.angle_gamma   90.00
#
_symmetry.space_group_name_H-M   'P 1'
#
loop_
_entity.id
_entity.type
_entity.pdbx_description
1 polymer ?
#
loop_
_entity_poly.entity_id
_entity_poly.type
_entity_poly.pdbx_seq_one_letter_code
_entity_poly.pdbx_strand_id
1 'polypeptide(L)'
;MNNNHQDGYNRYPPPSRELVESKKRKNEFVSLPLLSRAVTQEAKFSKNFANAEWLFNEIMLDYQACEKNENGRHFTHADEKSFATSMTTMVRYASTPAKAMYYATMFFKVYNERIRTPSREVIILTNLIFAHTNHPTQENMEVALNVLKLALQIGVYTIDPCCYQDQRDDNHNFADPVEVFTSISKKVLNYFKMTLSFDKTELVPFVASARMNF
;
A
#
# COMPACT_ATOMS: atom_id res chain seq x y z
N MET A 1 -26.47 -6.49 30.03
CA MET A 1 -26.09 -7.88 29.72
C MET A 1 -24.93 -7.81 28.75
N ASN A 2 -23.72 -8.11 29.24
CA ASN A 2 -22.48 -8.20 28.47
C ASN A 2 -22.52 -9.46 27.61
N ASN A 3 -22.33 -9.35 26.30
CA ASN A 3 -21.96 -10.49 25.47
C ASN A 3 -20.53 -10.28 24.95
N ASN A 4 -19.61 -10.94 25.64
CA ASN A 4 -18.29 -11.30 25.16
C ASN A 4 -18.43 -12.18 23.91
N HIS A 5 -17.97 -11.70 22.76
CA HIS A 5 -17.57 -12.55 21.65
C HIS A 5 -16.07 -12.33 21.38
N GLN A 6 -15.26 -12.93 22.25
CA GLN A 6 -13.84 -13.16 22.04
C GLN A 6 -13.57 -14.64 22.32
N ASP A 7 -13.91 -15.52 21.39
CA ASP A 7 -13.46 -16.91 21.45
C ASP A 7 -13.39 -17.48 20.03
N GLY A 8 -12.16 -17.55 19.47
CA GLY A 8 -11.94 -18.23 18.20
C GLY A 8 -10.58 -18.04 17.49
N TYR A 9 -9.82 -16.96 17.76
CA TYR A 9 -8.67 -16.61 16.92
C TYR A 9 -7.27 -17.06 17.40
N ASN A 10 -7.14 -17.79 18.52
CA ASN A 10 -5.84 -18.10 19.13
C ASN A 10 -5.31 -19.54 18.90
N ARG A 11 -5.78 -20.26 17.88
CA ARG A 11 -5.30 -21.65 17.66
C ARG A 11 -3.91 -21.77 17.03
N TYR A 12 -3.34 -20.69 16.52
CA TYR A 12 -2.01 -20.69 15.91
C TYR A 12 -1.22 -19.48 16.40
N PRO A 13 0.11 -19.62 16.60
CA PRO A 13 0.96 -18.47 16.88
C PRO A 13 0.77 -17.43 15.77
N PRO A 14 0.83 -16.13 16.10
CA PRO A 14 0.71 -15.07 15.10
C PRO A 14 1.75 -15.31 13.99
N PRO A 15 1.39 -15.06 12.73
CA PRO A 15 2.32 -15.23 11.62
C PRO A 15 3.50 -14.28 11.83
N SER A 16 4.70 -14.80 12.05
CA SER A 16 5.90 -14.01 12.37
C SER A 16 7.12 -14.54 11.61
N ARG A 17 8.23 -13.81 11.68
CA ARG A 17 9.50 -14.30 11.14
C ARG A 17 9.92 -15.60 11.80
N GLU A 18 9.82 -15.70 13.12
CA GLU A 18 10.25 -16.88 13.88
C GLU A 18 9.44 -18.12 13.49
N LEU A 19 8.14 -17.96 13.22
CA LEU A 19 7.29 -19.05 12.74
C LEU A 19 7.74 -19.53 11.35
N VAL A 20 8.02 -18.60 10.43
CA VAL A 20 8.50 -18.92 9.08
C VAL A 20 9.85 -19.63 9.14
N GLU A 21 10.79 -19.13 9.93
CA GLU A 21 12.09 -19.76 10.13
C GLU A 21 11.96 -21.15 10.78
N SER A 22 11.04 -21.33 11.74
CA SER A 22 10.76 -22.63 12.35
C SER A 22 10.26 -23.64 11.31
N LYS A 23 9.29 -23.24 10.47
CA LYS A 23 8.75 -24.08 9.38
C LYS A 23 9.82 -24.45 8.38
N LYS A 24 10.62 -23.48 7.92
CA LYS A 24 11.74 -23.73 7.01
C LYS A 24 12.76 -24.72 7.58
N ARG A 25 13.16 -24.57 8.85
CA ARG A 25 14.09 -25.50 9.52
C ARG A 25 13.54 -26.92 9.61
N LYS A 26 12.22 -27.09 9.63
CA LYS A 26 11.54 -28.38 9.64
C LYS A 26 11.22 -28.93 8.24
N ASN A 27 11.67 -28.24 7.17
CA ASN A 27 11.30 -28.53 5.78
C ASN A 27 9.78 -28.54 5.54
N GLU A 28 9.03 -27.74 6.31
CA GLU A 28 7.60 -27.54 6.10
C GLU A 28 7.34 -26.52 5.00
N PHE A 29 6.28 -26.72 4.21
CA PHE A 29 5.84 -25.75 3.22
C PHE A 29 5.45 -24.42 3.88
N VAL A 30 6.00 -23.32 3.36
CA VAL A 30 5.67 -21.95 3.75
C VAL A 30 4.89 -21.30 2.62
N SER A 31 3.57 -21.20 2.79
CA SER A 31 2.69 -20.61 1.79
C SER A 31 2.87 -19.09 1.68
N LEU A 32 2.70 -18.54 0.47
CA LEU A 32 2.72 -17.08 0.24
C LEU A 32 1.72 -16.29 1.10
N PRO A 33 0.46 -16.73 1.32
CA PRO A 33 -0.45 -16.05 2.24
C PRO A 33 0.08 -15.97 3.69
N LEU A 34 0.81 -16.99 4.14
CA LEU A 34 1.46 -16.97 5.46
C LEU A 34 2.58 -15.92 5.50
N LEU A 35 3.43 -15.87 4.48
CA LEU A 35 4.48 -14.86 4.36
C LEU A 35 3.87 -13.45 4.34
N SER A 36 2.83 -13.23 3.53
CA SER A 36 2.15 -11.93 3.43
C SER A 36 1.58 -11.46 4.76
N ARG A 37 0.89 -12.35 5.47
CA ARG A 37 0.39 -12.06 6.83
C ARG A 37 1.52 -11.79 7.82
N ALA A 38 2.64 -12.50 7.72
CA ALA A 38 3.80 -12.29 8.58
C ALA A 38 4.46 -10.93 8.31
N VAL A 39 4.57 -10.51 7.04
CA VAL A 39 5.02 -9.15 6.69
C VAL A 39 4.15 -8.09 7.36
N THR A 40 2.81 -8.22 7.27
CA THR A 40 1.89 -7.31 7.96
C THR A 40 2.04 -7.37 9.46
N GLN A 41 2.19 -8.56 10.05
CA GLN A 41 2.40 -8.69 11.49
C GLN A 41 3.64 -7.95 11.96
N GLU A 42 4.78 -8.20 11.34
CA GLU A 42 6.05 -7.59 11.71
C GLU A 42 6.04 -6.07 11.48
N ALA A 43 5.60 -5.62 10.30
CA ALA A 43 5.66 -4.20 9.94
C ALA A 43 4.64 -3.35 10.70
N LYS A 44 3.38 -3.79 10.79
CA LYS A 44 2.28 -3.01 11.37
C LYS A 44 2.17 -3.17 12.89
N PHE A 45 2.16 -4.41 13.36
CA PHE A 45 1.78 -4.72 14.74
C PHE A 45 3.00 -4.84 15.65
N SER A 46 4.04 -5.55 15.23
CA SER A 46 5.31 -5.64 15.99
C SER A 46 6.20 -4.42 15.81
N LYS A 47 5.93 -3.58 14.79
CA LYS A 47 6.76 -2.43 14.39
C LYS A 47 8.23 -2.79 14.15
N ASN A 48 8.48 -4.04 13.75
CA ASN A 48 9.80 -4.55 13.44
C ASN A 48 9.98 -4.61 11.92
N PHE A 49 10.38 -3.48 11.34
CA PHE A 49 10.51 -3.38 9.89
C PHE A 49 11.62 -4.29 9.34
N ALA A 50 12.72 -4.51 10.08
CA ALA A 50 13.81 -5.38 9.63
C ALA A 50 13.34 -6.83 9.44
N ASN A 51 12.49 -7.35 10.34
CA ASN A 51 11.86 -8.65 10.16
C ASN A 51 10.91 -8.68 8.95
N ALA A 52 10.13 -7.60 8.75
CA ALA A 52 9.27 -7.48 7.59
C ALA A 52 10.06 -7.46 6.26
N GLU A 53 11.21 -6.78 6.22
CA GLU A 53 12.09 -6.77 5.05
C GLU A 53 12.63 -8.16 4.72
N TRP A 54 13.06 -8.90 5.74
CA TRP A 54 13.50 -10.27 5.55
C TRP A 54 12.39 -11.14 4.96
N LEU A 55 11.19 -11.09 5.54
CA LEU A 55 10.02 -11.82 5.05
C LEU A 55 9.60 -11.38 3.63
N PHE A 56 9.72 -10.09 3.33
CA PHE A 56 9.41 -9.56 2.02
C PHE A 56 10.40 -10.05 0.95
N ASN A 57 11.69 -10.21 1.28
CA ASN A 57 12.66 -10.80 0.36
C ASN A 57 12.30 -12.24 0.00
N GLU A 58 11.77 -13.02 0.95
CA GLU A 58 11.25 -14.37 0.68
C GLU A 58 10.08 -14.36 -0.31
N ILE A 59 9.18 -13.38 -0.17
CA ILE A 59 8.08 -13.17 -1.11
C ILE A 59 8.60 -12.81 -2.50
N MET A 60 9.62 -11.95 -2.59
CA MET A 60 10.20 -11.57 -3.88
C MET A 60 10.89 -12.74 -4.60
N LEU A 61 11.53 -13.64 -3.85
CA LEU A 61 12.10 -14.87 -4.41
C LEU A 61 11.01 -15.78 -4.99
N ASP A 62 9.92 -15.98 -4.25
CA ASP A 62 8.78 -16.78 -4.74
C ASP A 62 8.13 -16.15 -5.98
N TYR A 63 7.99 -14.82 -6.01
CA TYR A 63 7.50 -14.09 -7.18
C TYR A 63 8.34 -14.35 -8.43
N GLN A 64 9.67 -14.21 -8.32
CA GLN A 64 10.60 -14.40 -9.44
C GLN A 64 10.59 -15.84 -9.96
N ALA A 65 10.53 -16.82 -9.06
CA ALA A 65 10.45 -18.23 -9.44
C ALA A 65 9.12 -18.56 -10.14
N CYS A 66 8.01 -17.96 -9.70
CA CYS A 66 6.71 -18.11 -10.34
C CYS A 66 6.68 -17.48 -11.74
N GLU A 67 7.21 -16.26 -11.92
CA GLU A 67 7.21 -15.58 -13.23
C GLU A 67 8.06 -16.32 -14.28
N LYS A 68 9.15 -16.97 -13.86
CA LYS A 68 9.98 -17.79 -14.76
C LYS A 68 9.45 -19.22 -14.96
N ASN A 69 8.33 -19.56 -14.32
CA ASN A 69 7.78 -20.91 -14.26
C ASN A 69 8.81 -21.97 -13.79
N GLU A 70 9.80 -21.56 -12.99
CA GLU A 70 10.87 -22.44 -12.48
C GLU A 70 10.31 -23.54 -11.56
N ASN A 71 9.16 -23.27 -10.94
CA ASN A 71 8.49 -24.18 -10.02
C ASN A 71 7.32 -24.95 -10.65
N GLY A 72 7.08 -24.79 -11.97
CA GLY A 72 5.94 -25.42 -12.68
C GLY A 72 4.55 -24.96 -12.20
N ARG A 73 4.49 -23.90 -11.39
CA ARG A 73 3.28 -23.35 -10.78
C ARG A 73 2.85 -22.09 -11.51
N HIS A 74 1.60 -22.03 -11.94
CA HIS A 74 1.02 -20.81 -12.48
C HIS A 74 0.58 -19.84 -11.37
N PHE A 75 0.65 -18.56 -11.70
CA PHE A 75 0.19 -17.46 -10.86
C PHE A 75 -1.30 -17.59 -10.57
N THR A 76 -1.68 -17.75 -9.30
CA THR A 76 -3.10 -17.73 -8.90
C THR A 76 -3.50 -16.33 -8.48
N HIS A 77 -4.81 -16.05 -8.50
CA HIS A 77 -5.33 -14.78 -8.04
C HIS A 77 -5.04 -14.50 -6.56
N ALA A 78 -5.01 -15.54 -5.71
CA ALA A 78 -4.64 -15.41 -4.31
C ALA A 78 -3.17 -15.00 -4.14
N ASP A 79 -2.30 -15.39 -5.09
CA ASP A 79 -0.91 -14.96 -5.10
C ASP A 79 -0.80 -13.47 -5.46
N GLU A 80 -1.49 -13.03 -6.51
CA GLU A 80 -1.55 -11.61 -6.91
C GLU A 80 -1.92 -10.70 -5.74
N LYS A 81 -2.98 -11.09 -5.01
CA LYS A 81 -3.45 -10.37 -3.84
C LYS A 81 -2.40 -10.36 -2.73
N SER A 82 -1.73 -11.48 -2.48
CA SER A 82 -0.71 -11.59 -1.44
C SER A 82 0.52 -10.73 -1.77
N PHE A 83 0.99 -10.74 -3.03
CA PHE A 83 2.09 -9.88 -3.48
C PHE A 83 1.74 -8.40 -3.37
N ALA A 84 0.56 -8.01 -3.84
CA ALA A 84 0.06 -6.64 -3.75
C ALA A 84 -0.07 -6.17 -2.30
N THR A 85 -0.60 -7.02 -1.42
CA THR A 85 -0.78 -6.72 0.02
C THR A 85 0.56 -6.54 0.72
N SER A 86 1.52 -7.42 0.44
CA SER A 86 2.86 -7.33 1.00
C SER A 86 3.56 -6.06 0.55
N MET A 87 3.51 -5.74 -0.73
CA MET A 87 4.12 -4.52 -1.25
C MET A 87 3.47 -3.24 -0.67
N THR A 88 2.14 -3.21 -0.62
CA THR A 88 1.39 -2.12 0.02
C THR A 88 1.78 -1.94 1.49
N THR A 89 1.95 -3.05 2.22
CA THR A 89 2.40 -3.05 3.61
C THR A 89 3.80 -2.46 3.72
N MET A 90 4.73 -2.88 2.87
CA MET A 90 6.11 -2.39 2.89
C MET A 90 6.21 -0.89 2.61
N VAL A 91 5.39 -0.35 1.70
CA VAL A 91 5.34 1.10 1.45
C VAL A 91 4.72 1.84 2.65
N ARG A 92 3.60 1.33 3.19
CA ARG A 92 2.86 2.01 4.27
C ARG A 92 3.65 2.11 5.58
N TYR A 93 4.34 1.04 5.94
CA TYR A 93 5.00 0.91 7.23
C TYR A 93 6.52 0.98 7.13
N ALA A 94 7.04 1.45 5.99
CA ALA A 94 8.45 1.71 5.80
C ALA A 94 9.04 2.52 6.96
N SER A 95 10.23 2.12 7.41
CA SER A 95 10.89 2.80 8.53
C SER A 95 11.34 4.23 8.21
N THR A 96 11.46 4.56 6.91
CA THR A 96 11.81 5.91 6.43
C THR A 96 11.09 6.22 5.11
N PRO A 97 10.89 7.50 4.75
CA PRO A 97 10.35 7.87 3.44
C PRO A 97 11.18 7.33 2.26
N ALA A 98 12.51 7.31 2.38
CA ALA A 98 13.39 6.75 1.37
C ALA A 98 13.13 5.24 1.14
N LYS A 99 12.88 4.47 2.21
CA LYS A 99 12.48 3.07 2.08
C LYS A 99 11.09 2.93 1.45
N ALA A 100 10.13 3.79 1.81
CA ALA A 100 8.81 3.79 1.18
C ALA A 100 8.93 3.98 -0.35
N MET A 101 9.76 4.94 -0.77
CA MET A 101 10.07 5.20 -2.17
C MET A 101 10.74 4.01 -2.86
N TYR A 102 11.69 3.35 -2.19
CA TYR A 102 12.32 2.13 -2.70
C TYR A 102 11.28 1.03 -3.02
N TYR A 103 10.40 0.70 -2.07
CA TYR A 103 9.37 -0.32 -2.29
C TYR A 103 8.33 0.08 -3.34
N ALA A 104 7.91 1.34 -3.36
CA ALA A 104 7.01 1.82 -4.41
C ALA A 104 7.67 1.74 -5.79
N THR A 105 8.96 2.07 -5.90
CA THR A 105 9.72 1.93 -7.14
C THR A 105 9.79 0.46 -7.58
N MET A 106 10.02 -0.47 -6.64
CA MET A 106 9.96 -1.90 -6.94
C MET A 106 8.59 -2.32 -7.47
N PHE A 107 7.50 -1.83 -6.86
CA PHE A 107 6.14 -2.12 -7.32
C PHE A 107 5.93 -1.77 -8.79
N PHE A 108 6.30 -0.54 -9.18
CA PHE A 108 6.12 -0.08 -10.56
C PHE A 108 7.08 -0.72 -11.56
N LYS A 109 8.30 -1.13 -11.14
CA LYS A 109 9.32 -1.70 -12.04
C LYS A 109 9.23 -3.21 -12.21
N VAL A 110 8.83 -3.93 -11.17
CA VAL A 110 8.96 -5.40 -11.11
C VAL A 110 7.64 -6.11 -11.36
N TYR A 111 6.53 -5.54 -10.89
CA TYR A 111 5.22 -6.13 -11.08
C TYR A 111 4.60 -5.73 -12.42
N ASN A 112 3.91 -6.69 -13.04
CA ASN A 112 3.15 -6.48 -14.28
C ASN A 112 1.71 -5.99 -13.99
N GLU A 113 0.96 -5.72 -15.05
CA GLU A 113 -0.41 -5.19 -14.99
C GLU A 113 -1.42 -6.06 -14.23
N ARG A 114 -1.20 -7.38 -14.12
CA ARG A 114 -2.06 -8.28 -13.33
C ARG A 114 -2.05 -7.92 -11.84
N ILE A 115 -0.88 -7.49 -11.36
CA ILE A 115 -0.70 -7.04 -9.98
C ILE A 115 -0.94 -5.53 -9.87
N ARG A 116 -0.53 -4.75 -10.88
CA ARG A 116 -0.63 -3.30 -10.93
C ARG A 116 -1.99 -2.79 -11.45
N THR A 117 -3.06 -3.17 -10.77
CA THR A 117 -4.40 -2.61 -11.04
C THR A 117 -4.49 -1.14 -10.59
N PRO A 118 -5.35 -0.30 -11.19
CA PRO A 118 -5.53 1.10 -10.78
C PRO A 118 -5.76 1.29 -9.27
N SER A 119 -6.60 0.45 -8.64
CA SER A 119 -6.83 0.45 -7.20
C SER A 119 -5.54 0.36 -6.38
N ARG A 120 -4.70 -0.64 -6.69
CA ARG A 120 -3.43 -0.89 -6.01
C ARG A 120 -2.41 0.21 -6.28
N GLU A 121 -2.35 0.76 -7.50
CA GLU A 121 -1.46 1.88 -7.79
C GLU A 121 -1.81 3.11 -6.95
N VAL A 122 -3.11 3.46 -6.86
CA VAL A 122 -3.58 4.57 -6.03
C VAL A 122 -3.26 4.35 -4.55
N ILE A 123 -3.39 3.13 -4.05
CA ILE A 123 -3.01 2.78 -2.67
C ILE A 123 -1.51 3.02 -2.44
N ILE A 124 -0.64 2.59 -3.37
CA ILE A 124 0.81 2.81 -3.27
C ILE A 124 1.14 4.31 -3.26
N LEU A 125 0.56 5.08 -4.18
CA LEU A 125 0.74 6.54 -4.24
C LEU A 125 0.24 7.23 -2.97
N THR A 126 -0.92 6.83 -2.46
CA THR A 126 -1.47 7.34 -1.19
C THR A 126 -0.53 7.06 -0.03
N ASN A 127 0.04 5.86 0.05
CA ASN A 127 0.98 5.50 1.10
C ASN A 127 2.30 6.26 1.00
N LEU A 128 2.78 6.56 -0.21
CA LEU A 128 3.93 7.44 -0.41
C LEU A 128 3.66 8.86 0.11
N ILE A 129 2.52 9.46 -0.25
CA ILE A 129 2.14 10.78 0.26
C ILE A 129 2.10 10.75 1.79
N PHE A 130 1.50 9.74 2.39
CA PHE A 130 1.45 9.59 3.84
C PHE A 130 2.85 9.47 4.47
N ALA A 131 3.74 8.63 3.91
CA ALA A 131 5.07 8.41 4.43
C ALA A 131 5.89 9.71 4.46
N HIS A 132 5.86 10.49 3.38
CA HIS A 132 6.59 11.75 3.31
C HIS A 132 5.94 12.84 4.19
N THR A 133 4.62 12.97 4.19
CA THR A 133 3.96 14.01 5.00
C THR A 133 4.04 13.76 6.51
N ASN A 134 4.31 12.54 6.97
CA ASN A 134 4.52 12.25 8.40
C ASN A 134 5.92 12.62 8.92
N HIS A 135 6.86 12.89 8.01
CA HIS A 135 8.17 13.44 8.33
C HIS A 135 8.31 14.81 7.64
N PRO A 136 7.57 15.84 8.07
CA PRO A 136 7.37 17.06 7.30
C PRO A 136 8.62 17.95 7.29
N THR A 137 9.57 17.61 6.42
CA THR A 137 10.62 18.52 5.94
C THR A 137 10.14 19.16 4.64
N GLN A 138 10.73 20.30 4.25
CA GLN A 138 10.41 20.92 2.96
C GLN A 138 10.57 19.94 1.80
N GLU A 139 11.71 19.23 1.75
CA GLU A 139 12.00 18.21 0.75
C GLU A 139 10.93 17.11 0.71
N ASN A 140 10.53 16.57 1.87
CA ASN A 140 9.49 15.54 1.92
C ASN A 140 8.13 16.07 1.45
N MET A 141 7.78 17.31 1.79
CA MET A 141 6.53 17.92 1.30
C MET A 141 6.57 18.12 -0.22
N GLU A 142 7.70 18.54 -0.79
CA GLU A 142 7.89 18.67 -2.24
C GLU A 142 7.77 17.30 -2.94
N VAL A 143 8.36 16.24 -2.38
CA VAL A 143 8.19 14.88 -2.90
C VAL A 143 6.72 14.45 -2.83
N ALA A 144 6.04 14.68 -1.71
CA ALA A 144 4.61 14.35 -1.58
C ALA A 144 3.75 15.11 -2.59
N LEU A 145 4.07 16.37 -2.88
CA LEU A 145 3.43 17.16 -3.93
C LEU A 145 3.68 16.58 -5.33
N ASN A 146 4.89 16.13 -5.62
CA ASN A 146 5.21 15.50 -6.90
C ASN A 146 4.47 14.16 -7.07
N VAL A 147 4.34 13.36 -6.01
CA VAL A 147 3.53 12.13 -6.02
C VAL A 147 2.05 12.44 -6.26
N LEU A 148 1.50 13.49 -5.63
CA LEU A 148 0.13 13.96 -5.89
C LEU A 148 -0.05 14.37 -7.35
N LYS A 149 0.86 15.17 -7.91
CA LYS A 149 0.80 15.56 -9.33
C LYS A 149 0.87 14.36 -10.27
N LEU A 150 1.73 13.38 -9.98
CA LEU A 150 1.81 12.15 -10.74
C LEU A 150 0.49 11.37 -10.70
N ALA A 151 -0.15 11.26 -9.53
CA ALA A 151 -1.45 10.60 -9.40
C ALA A 151 -2.54 11.29 -10.24
N LEU A 152 -2.53 12.62 -10.33
CA LEU A 152 -3.44 13.37 -11.20
C LEU A 152 -3.18 13.08 -12.68
N GLN A 153 -1.91 13.03 -13.09
CA GLN A 153 -1.52 12.69 -14.48
C GLN A 153 -1.93 11.27 -14.88
N ILE A 154 -1.90 10.33 -13.94
CA ILE A 154 -2.37 8.95 -14.13
C ILE A 154 -3.91 8.88 -14.16
N GLY A 155 -4.60 9.96 -13.77
CA GLY A 155 -6.05 10.05 -13.86
C GLY A 155 -6.78 9.49 -12.65
N VAL A 156 -6.24 9.64 -11.43
CA VAL A 156 -6.86 9.13 -10.19
C VAL A 156 -8.34 9.54 -9.98
N TYR A 157 -8.77 10.66 -10.56
CA TYR A 157 -10.17 11.13 -10.52
C TYR A 157 -10.95 10.93 -11.82
N THR A 158 -10.29 10.50 -12.90
CA THR A 158 -10.89 10.38 -14.25
C THR A 158 -11.05 8.92 -14.67
N ILE A 159 -10.33 7.99 -14.04
CA ILE A 159 -10.55 6.54 -14.20
C ILE A 159 -11.95 6.18 -13.69
N ASP A 160 -12.63 5.29 -14.40
CA ASP A 160 -13.94 4.78 -14.02
C ASP A 160 -13.90 4.22 -12.57
N PRO A 161 -14.80 4.67 -11.67
CA PRO A 161 -14.85 4.18 -10.30
C PRO A 161 -14.91 2.66 -10.15
N CYS A 162 -15.49 1.93 -11.11
CA CYS A 162 -15.54 0.47 -11.07
C CYS A 162 -14.14 -0.17 -11.16
N CYS A 163 -13.15 0.52 -11.76
CA CYS A 163 -11.76 0.06 -11.82
C CYS A 163 -11.05 0.12 -10.46
N TYR A 164 -11.60 0.84 -9.48
CA TYR A 164 -11.10 0.87 -8.11
C TYR A 164 -11.69 -0.24 -7.23
N GLN A 165 -12.79 -0.84 -7.67
CA GLN A 165 -13.37 -2.02 -7.04
C GLN A 165 -12.56 -3.24 -7.49
N ASP A 166 -11.64 -3.69 -6.63
CA ASP A 166 -11.02 -5.00 -6.81
C ASP A 166 -12.15 -6.02 -6.56
N GLN A 167 -12.83 -6.47 -7.64
CA GLN A 167 -14.12 -7.19 -7.66
C GLN A 167 -14.18 -8.49 -6.83
N ARG A 168 -13.10 -8.82 -6.11
CA ARG A 168 -12.86 -10.09 -5.43
C ARG A 168 -12.38 -9.91 -3.99
N ASP A 169 -12.47 -8.69 -3.45
CA ASP A 169 -12.29 -8.42 -2.03
C ASP A 169 -13.66 -8.37 -1.33
N ASP A 170 -14.22 -9.55 -1.04
CA ASP A 170 -15.57 -9.75 -0.45
C ASP A 170 -15.75 -9.13 0.97
N ASN A 171 -14.70 -8.51 1.51
CA ASN A 171 -14.76 -7.76 2.76
C ASN A 171 -14.95 -6.26 2.46
N HIS A 172 -16.20 -5.87 2.19
CA HIS A 172 -16.68 -4.50 1.94
C HIS A 172 -16.52 -3.49 3.11
N ASN A 173 -15.39 -3.50 3.83
CA ASN A 173 -15.12 -2.58 4.94
C ASN A 173 -13.94 -1.63 4.68
N PHE A 174 -13.40 -1.59 3.46
CA PHE A 174 -12.35 -0.66 3.11
C PHE A 174 -12.95 0.61 2.49
N ALA A 175 -12.54 1.77 3.02
CA ALA A 175 -12.87 3.08 2.46
C ALA A 175 -12.41 3.15 0.99
N ASP A 176 -13.18 3.85 0.15
CA ASP A 176 -12.87 4.06 -1.27
C ASP A 176 -11.41 4.58 -1.41
N PRO A 177 -10.55 3.90 -2.18
CA PRO A 177 -9.17 4.32 -2.39
C PRO A 177 -9.03 5.79 -2.81
N VAL A 178 -9.98 6.30 -3.61
CA VAL A 178 -10.00 7.70 -4.08
C VAL A 178 -10.34 8.65 -2.93
N GLU A 179 -11.27 8.28 -2.04
CA GLU A 179 -11.60 9.07 -0.85
C GLU A 179 -10.42 9.13 0.12
N VAL A 180 -9.75 8.00 0.37
CA VAL A 180 -8.56 7.95 1.22
C VAL A 180 -7.44 8.78 0.62
N PHE A 181 -7.19 8.64 -0.68
CA PHE A 181 -6.24 9.45 -1.42
C PHE A 181 -6.55 10.95 -1.27
N THR A 182 -7.80 11.34 -1.46
CA THR A 182 -8.28 12.73 -1.30
C THR A 182 -7.99 13.24 0.11
N SER A 183 -8.34 12.45 1.13
CA SER A 183 -8.16 12.82 2.53
C SER A 183 -6.69 13.00 2.89
N ILE A 184 -5.82 12.08 2.47
CA ILE A 184 -4.37 12.16 2.73
C ILE A 184 -3.74 13.34 1.98
N SER A 185 -4.18 13.61 0.75
CA SER A 185 -3.67 14.70 -0.09
C SER A 185 -3.95 16.09 0.48
N LYS A 186 -5.00 16.26 1.30
CA LYS A 186 -5.33 17.54 1.96
C LYS A 186 -4.14 18.13 2.72
N LYS A 187 -3.31 17.29 3.34
CA LYS A 187 -2.15 17.75 4.11
C LYS A 187 -1.12 18.46 3.22
N VAL A 188 -0.88 17.92 2.02
CA VAL A 188 0.01 18.52 1.02
C VAL A 188 -0.60 19.80 0.46
N LEU A 189 -1.87 19.75 0.07
CA LEU A 189 -2.59 20.88 -0.49
C LEU A 189 -2.58 22.09 0.47
N ASN A 190 -2.87 21.86 1.75
CA ASN A 190 -2.86 22.92 2.76
C ASN A 190 -1.46 23.50 2.97
N TYR A 191 -0.42 22.66 2.98
CA TYR A 191 0.96 23.11 3.16
C TYR A 191 1.40 24.07 2.04
N PHE A 192 1.07 23.74 0.79
CA PHE A 192 1.41 24.56 -0.38
C PHE A 192 0.35 25.62 -0.73
N LYS A 193 -0.73 25.73 0.05
CA LYS A 193 -1.89 26.59 -0.24
C LYS A 193 -2.42 26.36 -1.67
N MET A 194 -2.68 25.10 -2.02
CA MET A 194 -3.24 24.69 -3.31
C MET A 194 -4.60 24.01 -3.12
N THR A 195 -5.37 23.94 -4.19
CA THR A 195 -6.58 23.12 -4.29
C THR A 195 -6.58 22.36 -5.61
N LEU A 196 -7.42 21.33 -5.71
CA LEU A 196 -7.73 20.71 -7.00
C LEU A 196 -8.53 21.69 -7.87
N SER A 197 -8.30 21.66 -9.18
CA SER A 197 -9.17 22.29 -10.17
C SER A 197 -10.60 21.71 -10.09
N PHE A 198 -11.56 22.38 -10.75
CA PHE A 198 -12.96 21.96 -10.75
C PHE A 198 -13.15 20.53 -11.31
N ASP A 199 -12.43 20.21 -12.39
CA ASP A 199 -12.41 18.89 -13.02
C ASP A 199 -11.43 17.91 -12.36
N LYS A 200 -10.72 18.34 -11.30
CA LYS A 200 -9.75 17.57 -10.52
C LYS A 200 -8.58 16.99 -11.34
N THR A 201 -8.22 17.62 -12.47
CA THR A 201 -7.10 17.19 -13.31
C THR A 201 -5.78 17.88 -12.95
N GLU A 202 -5.82 19.03 -12.27
CA GLU A 202 -4.65 19.82 -11.94
C GLU A 202 -4.72 20.45 -10.54
N LEU A 203 -3.58 21.02 -10.11
CA LEU A 203 -3.46 21.76 -8.86
C LEU A 203 -3.40 23.26 -9.14
N VAL A 204 -4.31 24.02 -8.55
CA VAL A 204 -4.36 25.49 -8.68
C VAL A 204 -4.07 26.16 -7.33
N PRO A 205 -3.51 27.38 -7.31
CA PRO A 205 -3.34 28.14 -6.07
C PRO A 205 -4.66 28.33 -5.34
N PHE A 206 -4.65 28.21 -4.01
CA PHE A 206 -5.80 28.53 -3.18
C PHE A 206 -6.02 30.05 -3.20
N VAL A 207 -7.01 30.49 -3.96
CA VAL A 207 -7.47 31.88 -3.92
C VAL A 207 -8.42 32.00 -2.72
N ALA A 208 -7.92 32.51 -1.61
CA ALA A 208 -8.78 32.97 -0.54
C ALA A 208 -9.62 34.13 -1.12
N SER A 209 -10.88 33.86 -1.46
CA SER A 209 -11.80 34.86 -1.94
C SER A 209 -11.77 36.06 -0.98
N ALA A 210 -11.26 37.19 -1.48
CA ALA A 210 -11.42 38.48 -0.83
C ALA A 210 -12.92 38.63 -0.54
N ARG A 211 -13.26 38.79 0.74
CA ARG A 211 -14.62 39.16 1.14
C ARG A 211 -14.98 40.42 0.35
N MET A 212 -15.88 40.27 -0.63
CA MET A 212 -16.59 41.41 -1.18
C MET A 212 -17.44 41.96 -0.03
N ASN A 213 -17.01 43.10 0.50
CA ASN A 213 -17.88 43.95 1.31
C ASN A 213 -18.97 44.47 0.36
N PHE A 214 -20.18 43.98 0.55
CA PHE A 214 -21.40 44.72 0.20
C PHE A 214 -22.10 45.06 1.49
#